data_AF-A0AA39J6X3-F1
#
_entry.id   AF-A0AA39J6X3-F1
#
_cell.length_a   1.000
_cell.length_b   1.000
_cell.length_c   1.000
_cell.angle_alpha   90.00
_cell.angle_beta   90.00
_cell.angle_gamma   90.00
#
_symmetry.space_group_name_H-M   'P 1'
#
loop_
_entity.id
_entity.type
_entity.pdbx_description
1 polymer ?
#
loop_
_entity_poly.entity_id
_entity_poly.type
_entity_poly.pdbx_seq_one_letter_code
_entity_poly.pdbx_strand_id
1 'polypeptide(L)'
;LLMSSHVLAVEVLRLSERYRLYIPRDWHLCRFCRVAVEDEQHALLVCATVPSLVCLRQNFLVDILSICPQLQFAWNGLGTDDRLACLLQLPAAEPLLAQFVHHVFEIFCSVPVYIP
;
A
#
# COMPACT_ATOMS: atom_id res chain seq x y z
N LEU A 1 -3.89 8.57 12.94
CA LEU A 1 -3.09 7.59 12.16
C LEU A 1 -3.77 7.45 10.82
N LEU A 2 -3.14 7.87 9.73
CA LEU A 2 -3.73 7.86 8.37
C LEU A 2 -4.22 6.46 7.91
N MET A 3 -3.83 5.40 8.64
CA MET A 3 -3.97 3.99 8.27
C MET A 3 -4.62 3.09 9.35
N SER A 4 -5.06 3.61 10.50
CA SER A 4 -5.42 2.75 11.67
C SER A 4 -6.69 1.90 11.55
N SER A 5 -7.44 1.99 10.46
CA SER A 5 -8.62 1.17 10.17
C SER A 5 -8.80 1.05 8.66
N HIS A 6 -7.79 0.47 8.01
CA HIS A 6 -7.80 0.32 6.56
C HIS A 6 -8.33 -1.04 6.10
N VAL A 7 -8.60 -1.13 4.81
CA VAL A 7 -9.27 -2.28 4.20
C VAL A 7 -8.36 -3.49 3.96
N LEU A 8 -7.06 -3.38 4.21
CA LEU A 8 -6.09 -4.43 3.92
C LEU A 8 -6.17 -5.61 4.91
N ALA A 9 -5.76 -6.79 4.45
CA ALA A 9 -5.89 -8.04 5.19
C ALA A 9 -5.21 -7.99 6.57
N VAL A 10 -4.06 -7.33 6.71
CA VAL A 10 -3.36 -7.23 8.01
C VAL A 10 -4.19 -6.56 9.11
N GLU A 11 -5.14 -5.69 8.75
CA GLU A 11 -6.07 -5.10 9.73
C GLU A 11 -7.42 -5.83 9.75
N VAL A 12 -7.96 -6.24 8.59
CA VAL A 12 -9.25 -6.96 8.51
C VAL A 12 -9.20 -8.34 9.19
N LEU A 13 -8.05 -9.01 9.12
CA LEU A 13 -7.82 -10.33 9.71
C LEU A 13 -7.10 -10.29 11.06
N ARG A 14 -6.80 -9.09 11.58
CA ARG A 14 -6.08 -8.89 12.84
C ARG A 14 -6.80 -9.49 14.04
N LEU A 15 -8.13 -9.32 14.10
CA LEU A 15 -8.96 -9.82 15.19
C LEU A 15 -9.66 -11.11 14.78
N SER A 16 -9.61 -12.10 15.67
CA SER A 16 -10.45 -13.30 15.56
C SER A 16 -11.91 -12.90 15.75
N GLU A 17 -12.74 -13.10 14.73
CA GLU A 17 -14.19 -13.03 14.89
C GLU A 17 -14.72 -14.31 15.54
N ARG A 18 -15.89 -14.24 16.20
CA ARG A 18 -16.49 -15.35 16.99
C ARG A 18 -16.55 -16.72 16.28
N TYR A 19 -16.51 -16.75 14.95
CA TYR A 19 -16.59 -17.96 14.14
C TYR A 19 -15.40 -18.16 13.18
N ARG A 20 -14.36 -17.33 13.29
CA ARG A 20 -13.15 -17.42 12.45
C ARG A 20 -11.98 -17.87 13.31
N LEU A 21 -11.34 -18.96 12.92
CA LEU A 21 -10.08 -19.38 13.53
C LEU A 21 -9.03 -18.27 13.35
N TYR A 22 -8.11 -18.16 14.31
CA TYR A 22 -7.00 -17.23 14.22
C TYR A 22 -6.16 -17.52 12.96
N ILE A 23 -5.90 -16.49 12.16
CA ILE A 23 -5.08 -16.57 10.95
C ILE A 23 -3.75 -15.84 11.26
N PRO A 24 -2.59 -16.53 11.21
CA PRO A 24 -1.29 -15.89 11.38
C PRO A 24 -1.06 -14.77 10.37
N ARG A 25 -0.33 -13.72 10.75
CA ARG A 25 -0.03 -12.56 9.87
C ARG A 25 0.58 -12.98 8.53
N ASP A 26 1.47 -13.95 8.54
CA ASP A 26 2.15 -14.43 7.32
C ASP A 26 1.18 -15.03 6.30
N TRP A 27 -0.05 -15.34 6.72
CA TRP A 27 -1.11 -15.89 5.89
C TRP A 27 -2.13 -14.82 5.44
N HIS A 28 -1.95 -13.56 5.85
CA HIS A 28 -2.78 -12.43 5.41
C HIS A 28 -2.36 -12.01 3.99
N LEU A 29 -2.38 -12.94 3.05
CA LEU A 29 -1.83 -12.75 1.71
C LEU A 29 -2.67 -11.74 0.91
N CYS A 30 -2.00 -11.00 0.02
CA CYS A 30 -2.62 -10.05 -0.88
C CYS A 30 -3.73 -10.71 -1.71
N ARG A 31 -4.92 -10.10 -1.69
CA ARG A 31 -6.10 -10.55 -2.42
C ARG A 31 -5.88 -10.62 -3.93
N PHE A 32 -4.92 -9.86 -4.44
CA PHE A 32 -4.54 -9.87 -5.85
C PHE A 32 -3.43 -10.89 -6.13
N CYS A 33 -2.24 -10.72 -5.54
CA CYS A 33 -1.08 -11.53 -5.92
C CYS A 33 -1.02 -12.89 -5.21
N ARG A 34 -1.55 -13.00 -3.98
CA ARG A 34 -1.49 -14.20 -3.12
C ARG A 34 -0.09 -14.73 -2.82
N VAL A 35 0.96 -13.92 -3.03
CA VAL A 35 2.36 -14.32 -2.79
C VAL A 35 2.98 -13.59 -1.59
N ALA A 36 2.53 -12.38 -1.29
CA ALA A 36 3.05 -11.56 -0.19
C ALA A 36 1.93 -11.12 0.74
N VAL A 37 2.29 -10.74 1.98
CA VAL A 37 1.36 -10.18 2.97
C VAL A 37 0.72 -8.90 2.43
N GLU A 38 -0.58 -8.74 2.67
CA GLU A 38 -1.35 -7.56 2.30
C GLU A 38 -1.25 -6.48 3.38
N ASP A 39 -0.13 -5.78 3.40
CA ASP A 39 0.09 -4.57 4.20
C ASP A 39 0.22 -3.32 3.31
N GLU A 40 0.37 -2.17 3.97
CA GLU A 40 0.44 -0.86 3.32
C GLU A 40 1.62 -0.78 2.35
N GLN A 41 2.77 -1.34 2.73
CA GLN A 41 3.95 -1.37 1.88
C GLN A 41 3.68 -2.17 0.61
N HIS A 42 3.10 -3.37 0.74
CA HIS A 42 2.77 -4.18 -0.41
C HIS A 42 1.73 -3.49 -1.30
N ALA A 43 0.64 -3.00 -0.72
CA ALA A 43 -0.46 -2.37 -1.45
C ALA A 43 0.00 -1.10 -2.20
N LEU A 44 0.73 -0.21 -1.52
CA LEU A 44 1.14 1.07 -2.07
C LEU A 44 2.32 0.94 -3.03
N LEU A 45 3.33 0.12 -2.71
CA LEU A 45 4.64 0.20 -3.38
C LEU A 45 5.04 -1.04 -4.18
N VAL A 46 4.44 -2.21 -3.93
CA VAL A 46 4.96 -3.48 -4.48
C VAL A 46 3.99 -4.19 -5.41
N CYS A 47 2.72 -4.31 -5.04
CA CYS A 47 1.76 -5.11 -5.79
C CYS A 47 1.67 -4.65 -7.25
N ALA A 48 1.89 -5.57 -8.18
CA ALA A 48 1.91 -5.31 -9.62
C ALA A 48 0.94 -6.20 -10.41
N THR A 49 0.13 -7.02 -9.72
CA THR A 49 -0.84 -7.91 -10.36
C THR A 49 -1.96 -7.16 -11.06
N VAL A 50 -2.39 -6.03 -10.51
CA VAL A 50 -3.45 -5.20 -11.08
C VAL A 50 -2.82 -4.03 -11.87
N PRO A 51 -3.08 -3.90 -13.19
CA PRO A 51 -2.49 -2.84 -14.00
C PRO A 51 -2.78 -1.42 -13.49
N SER A 52 -3.99 -1.18 -12.96
CA SER A 52 -4.37 0.14 -12.43
C SER A 52 -3.51 0.56 -11.22
N LEU A 53 -3.07 -0.39 -10.36
CA LEU A 53 -2.15 -0.09 -9.26
C LEU A 53 -0.78 0.36 -9.78
N VAL A 54 -0.30 -0.29 -10.84
CA VAL A 54 0.98 0.07 -11.47
C VAL A 54 0.89 1.46 -12.07
N CYS A 55 -0.17 1.77 -12.82
CA CYS A 55 -0.38 3.09 -13.40
C CYS A 55 -0.53 4.18 -12.33
N LEU A 56 -1.31 3.94 -11.26
CA LEU A 56 -1.44 4.88 -10.15
C LEU A 56 -0.09 5.18 -9.49
N ARG A 57 0.73 4.15 -9.25
CA ARG A 57 2.06 4.32 -8.65
C ARG A 57 3.00 5.13 -9.55
N GLN A 58 2.96 4.88 -10.86
CA GLN A 58 3.75 5.62 -11.82
C GLN A 58 3.36 7.10 -11.86
N ASN A 59 2.05 7.39 -11.95
CA ASN A 59 1.55 8.75 -11.96
C ASN A 59 1.89 9.48 -10.66
N PHE A 60 1.63 8.84 -9.52
CA PHE A 60 1.99 9.38 -8.20
C PHE A 60 3.48 9.70 -8.11
N LEU A 61 4.35 8.81 -8.59
CA LEU A 61 5.79 9.06 -8.57
C LEU A 61 6.17 10.25 -9.48
N VAL A 62 5.58 10.38 -10.66
CA VAL A 62 5.79 11.54 -11.55
C VAL A 62 5.39 12.83 -10.84
N ASP A 63 4.23 12.86 -10.19
CA ASP A 63 3.75 14.03 -9.47
C ASP A 63 4.68 14.39 -8.31
N ILE A 64 5.12 13.40 -7.52
CA ILE A 64 6.07 13.60 -6.43
C ILE A 64 7.41 14.14 -6.93
N LEU A 65 7.95 13.57 -8.01
CA LEU A 65 9.22 14.01 -8.59
C LEU A 65 9.12 15.42 -9.20
N SER A 66 7.93 15.87 -9.60
CA SER A 66 7.71 17.26 -10.03
C SER A 66 7.82 18.26 -8.87
N ILE A 67 7.40 17.86 -7.66
CA ILE A 67 7.47 18.68 -6.44
C ILE A 67 8.87 18.60 -5.81
N CYS A 68 9.49 17.42 -5.85
CA CYS A 68 10.79 17.14 -5.23
C CYS A 68 11.74 16.42 -6.21
N PRO A 69 12.29 17.13 -7.21
CA PRO A 69 13.19 16.53 -8.21
C PRO A 69 14.43 15.87 -7.60
N GLN A 70 14.92 16.39 -6.47
CA GLN A 70 16.05 15.84 -5.71
C GLN A 70 15.82 14.37 -5.27
N LEU A 71 14.57 13.95 -5.16
CA LEU A 71 14.23 12.57 -4.79
C LEU A 71 14.53 11.58 -5.91
N GLN A 72 14.62 12.02 -7.17
CA GLN A 72 14.78 11.14 -8.34
C GLN A 72 15.99 10.21 -8.22
N PHE A 73 17.14 10.76 -7.81
CA PHE A 73 18.37 9.98 -7.69
C PHE A 73 18.35 9.03 -6.49
N ALA A 74 17.76 9.47 -5.38
CA ALA A 74 17.66 8.66 -4.17
C ALA A 74 16.65 7.52 -4.31
N TRP A 75 15.49 7.79 -4.94
CA TRP A 75 14.33 6.89 -4.96
C TRP A 75 14.66 5.47 -5.46
N ASN A 76 15.46 5.38 -6.52
CA ASN A 76 15.83 4.10 -7.12
C ASN A 76 16.76 3.27 -6.23
N GLY A 77 17.55 3.90 -5.36
CA GLY A 77 18.45 3.23 -4.43
C GLY A 77 17.80 2.84 -3.09
N LEU A 78 16.62 3.38 -2.78
CA LEU A 78 15.90 3.08 -1.55
C LEU A 78 15.20 1.71 -1.60
N GLY A 79 15.24 0.99 -0.47
CA GLY A 79 14.38 -0.15 -0.23
C GLY A 79 12.91 0.25 -0.08
N THR A 80 11.98 -0.72 -0.09
CA THR A 80 10.54 -0.46 0.03
C THR A 80 10.20 0.27 1.34
N ASP A 81 10.82 -0.15 2.45
CA ASP A 81 10.60 0.45 3.77
C ASP A 81 11.05 1.91 3.80
N ASP A 82 12.24 2.17 3.27
CA ASP A 82 12.82 3.52 3.20
C ASP A 82 12.01 4.44 2.26
N ARG A 83 11.43 3.90 1.18
CA ARG A 83 10.56 4.65 0.28
C ARG A 83 9.30 5.14 1.00
N LEU A 84 8.62 4.26 1.74
CA LEU A 84 7.43 4.66 2.48
C LEU A 84 7.77 5.68 3.58
N ALA A 85 8.84 5.44 4.33
CA ALA A 85 9.32 6.37 5.34
C ALA A 85 9.69 7.74 4.74
N CYS A 86 10.32 7.76 3.58
CA CYS A 86 10.66 8.98 2.86
C CYS A 86 9.40 9.77 2.47
N LEU A 87 8.39 9.12 1.89
CA LEU A 87 7.12 9.76 1.53
C LEU A 87 6.40 10.37 2.73
N LEU A 88 6.40 9.68 3.87
CA LEU A 88 5.76 10.16 5.11
C LEU A 88 6.49 11.37 5.73
N GLN A 89 7.76 11.57 5.39
CA GLN A 89 8.58 12.69 5.87
C GLN A 89 8.56 13.91 4.93
N LEU A 90 7.77 13.88 3.84
CA LEU A 90 7.65 14.95 2.87
C LEU A 90 6.33 15.71 3.08
N PRO A 91 6.30 16.85 3.82
CA PRO A 91 5.05 17.59 4.04
C PRO A 91 4.43 18.08 2.74
N ALA A 92 5.26 18.46 1.76
CA ALA A 92 4.79 18.90 0.44
C ALA A 92 4.09 17.80 -0.37
N ALA A 93 4.32 16.53 -0.02
CA ALA A 93 3.71 15.38 -0.67
C ALA A 93 2.39 14.94 0.00
N GLU A 94 2.05 15.48 1.17
CA GLU A 94 0.94 14.97 1.99
C GLU A 94 -0.41 14.91 1.23
N PRO A 95 -0.85 15.95 0.49
CA PRO A 95 -2.12 15.88 -0.23
C PRO A 95 -2.11 14.83 -1.35
N LEU A 96 -1.00 14.72 -2.09
CA LEU A 96 -0.84 13.72 -3.14
C LEU A 96 -0.79 12.31 -2.57
N LEU A 97 -0.09 12.13 -1.44
CA LEU A 97 0.03 10.85 -0.77
C LEU A 97 -1.33 10.39 -0.25
N ALA A 98 -2.11 11.30 0.35
CA ALA A 98 -3.46 11.00 0.81
C ALA A 98 -4.39 10.58 -0.35
N GLN A 99 -4.34 11.30 -1.48
CA GLN A 99 -5.11 10.95 -2.67
C GLN A 99 -4.69 9.60 -3.27
N PHE A 100 -3.38 9.36 -3.39
CA PHE A 100 -2.83 8.10 -3.90
C PHE A 100 -3.27 6.92 -3.04
N VAL A 101 -3.12 7.04 -1.71
CA VAL A 101 -3.56 6.05 -0.73
C VAL A 101 -5.06 5.76 -0.88
N HIS A 102 -5.88 6.81 -1.01
CA HIS A 102 -7.32 6.65 -1.19
C HIS A 102 -7.65 5.82 -2.43
N HIS A 103 -7.09 6.16 -3.59
CA HIS A 103 -7.37 5.42 -4.84
C HIS A 103 -6.82 4.00 -4.83
N VAL A 104 -5.66 3.74 -4.21
CA VAL A 104 -5.19 2.37 -4.00
C VAL A 104 -6.19 1.60 -3.15
N PHE A 105 -6.69 2.18 -2.06
CA PHE A 105 -7.66 1.51 -1.20
C PHE A 105 -9.01 1.30 -1.88
N GLU A 106 -9.48 2.20 -2.74
CA GLU A 106 -10.67 1.96 -3.56
C GLU A 106 -10.52 0.70 -4.43
N ILE A 107 -9.34 0.50 -5.04
CA ILE A 107 -9.05 -0.71 -5.82
C ILE A 107 -9.08 -1.94 -4.91
N PHE A 108 -8.43 -1.89 -3.73
CA PHE A 108 -8.47 -3.02 -2.79
C PHE A 108 -9.90 -3.32 -2.32
N CYS A 109 -10.72 -2.31 -2.01
CA CYS A 109 -12.13 -2.46 -1.64
C CYS A 109 -12.97 -3.17 -2.71
N SER A 110 -12.58 -3.11 -3.98
CA SER A 110 -13.33 -3.74 -5.07
C SER A 110 -13.29 -5.27 -5.08
N VAL A 111 -12.37 -5.87 -4.31
CA VAL A 111 -12.20 -7.33 -4.21
C VAL A 111 -12.22 -7.72 -2.73
N PRO A 112 -12.91 -8.80 -2.33
CA PRO A 112 -12.88 -9.26 -0.94
C PRO A 112 -11.46 -9.66 -0.50
N VAL A 113 -11.17 -9.52 0.80
CA VAL A 113 -9.93 -10.04 1.40
C VAL A 113 -9.82 -11.53 1.12
N TYR A 114 -8.62 -11.97 0.73
CA TYR A 114 -8.34 -13.39 0.55
C TYR A 114 -8.22 -14.07 1.92
N ILE A 115 -8.97 -15.16 2.09
CA ILE A 115 -8.89 -16.05 3.25
C ILE A 115 -8.39 -17.39 2.71
N PRO A 116 -7.19 -17.85 3.15
CA PRO A 116 -6.64 -19.13 2.72
C PRO A 116 -7.40 -20.35 3.25
#